data_AF-A0A1Y6K4L0-F1
#
_entry.id   AF-A0A1Y6K4L0-F1
#
_cell.length_a   1.000
_cell.length_b   1.000
_cell.length_c   1.000
_cell.angle_alpha   90.00
_cell.angle_beta   90.00
_cell.angle_gamma   90.00
#
_symmetry.space_group_name_H-M   'P 1'
#
loop_
_entity.id
_entity.type
_entity.pdbx_description
1 polymer ?
#
loop_
_entity_poly.entity_id
_entity_poly.type
_entity_poly.pdbx_seq_one_letter_code
_entity_poly.pdbx_strand_id
1 'polypeptide(L)'
;MTSHDGLDFGGYKSGYVALLGKPNVGKSTLLNGYLGQKVAAVSIKPQTTRRRQLGILTTEDAQIIFVDTPGLHKGGYKLSNFINQEACYALMDADLILFMVDVSQLPDEDDRWLAQEVAEKAQKTQKLLVLNKTDRVDSTVAEQNALAYVELLDFVDRIYISAITTRGQDALLKRVIELLPEGPQYFPDDQITDIYERNIAEDLIRSTALTFLRDEVPYGLYVRVDDYKLRENDVLYIHATLIVDRESHKGIVIGRGGSMIKQISTVARREIEEMSGNPVFLELKVKVVKNWRNDQNFLRQYGLSHD
;
A
#
# COMPACT_ATOMS: atom_id res chain seq x y z
N MET A 1 -22.21 6.04 -4.86
CA MET A 1 -22.30 7.15 -5.84
C MET A 1 -23.56 7.96 -5.62
N THR A 2 -23.47 9.07 -4.89
CA THR A 2 -24.41 10.18 -5.03
C THR A 2 -24.01 10.94 -6.28
N SER A 3 -24.83 10.92 -7.32
CA SER A 3 -24.60 11.72 -8.52
C SER A 3 -24.59 13.20 -8.16
N HIS A 4 -23.42 13.85 -8.26
CA HIS A 4 -23.25 15.29 -8.05
C HIS A 4 -23.66 16.13 -9.28
N ASP A 5 -24.54 15.59 -10.14
CA ASP A 5 -25.02 16.27 -11.33
C ASP A 5 -25.69 17.61 -10.95
N GLY A 6 -25.04 18.72 -11.32
CA GLY A 6 -25.56 20.08 -11.17
C GLY A 6 -24.87 20.97 -10.12
N LEU A 7 -23.82 20.50 -9.45
CA LEU A 7 -22.98 21.34 -8.59
C LEU A 7 -21.79 21.87 -9.39
N ASP A 8 -21.59 23.19 -9.37
CA ASP A 8 -20.43 23.85 -9.97
C ASP A 8 -19.28 23.87 -8.95
N PHE A 9 -18.25 23.07 -9.21
CA PHE A 9 -17.04 22.98 -8.38
C PHE A 9 -15.92 23.91 -8.88
N GLY A 10 -16.22 24.83 -9.81
CA GLY A 10 -15.23 25.76 -10.36
C GLY A 10 -14.09 25.07 -11.10
N GLY A 11 -14.31 23.85 -11.61
CA GLY A 11 -13.29 23.04 -12.26
C GLY A 11 -12.40 22.23 -11.31
N TYR A 12 -12.63 22.27 -9.99
CA TYR A 12 -11.87 21.49 -9.01
C TYR A 12 -12.06 19.99 -9.21
N LYS A 13 -10.95 19.25 -9.31
CA LYS A 13 -10.96 17.81 -9.57
C LYS A 13 -10.88 17.01 -8.29
N SER A 14 -11.66 15.96 -8.13
CA SER A 14 -11.52 15.11 -6.95
C SER A 14 -11.99 13.69 -7.21
N GLY A 15 -11.36 12.71 -6.56
CA GLY A 15 -11.82 11.34 -6.66
C GLY A 15 -10.85 10.30 -6.12
N TYR A 16 -11.35 9.06 -6.10
CA TYR A 16 -10.63 7.90 -5.60
C TYR A 16 -9.83 7.25 -6.73
N VAL A 17 -8.53 7.09 -6.51
CA VAL A 17 -7.60 6.52 -7.47
C VAL A 17 -7.04 5.20 -6.94
N ALA A 18 -7.49 4.07 -7.49
CA ALA A 18 -6.97 2.76 -7.09
C ALA A 18 -5.59 2.51 -7.67
N LEU A 19 -4.58 2.31 -6.82
CA LEU A 19 -3.23 1.97 -7.24
C LEU A 19 -3.05 0.45 -7.21
N LEU A 20 -2.95 -0.14 -8.40
CA LEU A 20 -2.86 -1.58 -8.62
C LEU A 20 -1.53 -1.98 -9.25
N GLY A 21 -1.20 -3.25 -9.11
CA GLY A 21 -0.04 -3.86 -9.73
C GLY A 21 0.52 -4.97 -8.86
N LYS A 22 1.33 -5.86 -9.43
CA LYS A 22 1.93 -6.95 -8.68
C LYS A 22 2.84 -6.42 -7.55
N PRO A 23 3.19 -7.24 -6.55
CA PRO A 23 4.16 -6.87 -5.54
C PRO A 23 5.46 -6.31 -6.16
N ASN A 24 6.10 -5.35 -5.49
CA ASN A 24 7.40 -4.77 -5.88
C ASN A 24 7.45 -3.96 -7.19
N VAL A 25 6.32 -3.65 -7.84
CA VAL A 25 6.32 -2.75 -9.01
C VAL A 25 6.62 -1.30 -8.67
N GLY A 26 6.50 -0.90 -7.40
CA GLY A 26 6.84 0.44 -6.91
C GLY A 26 5.67 1.30 -6.42
N LYS A 27 4.49 0.71 -6.19
CA LYS A 27 3.27 1.41 -5.72
C LYS A 27 3.53 2.32 -4.51
N SER A 28 4.00 1.76 -3.41
CA SER A 28 4.25 2.50 -2.17
C SER A 28 5.40 3.52 -2.31
N THR A 29 6.37 3.27 -3.21
CA THR A 29 7.42 4.25 -3.53
C THR A 29 6.84 5.47 -4.24
N LEU A 30 5.97 5.27 -5.22
CA LEU A 30 5.27 6.35 -5.90
C LEU A 30 4.39 7.14 -4.94
N LEU A 31 3.61 6.44 -4.11
CA LEU A 31 2.70 7.07 -3.15
C LEU A 31 3.45 7.93 -2.13
N ASN A 32 4.51 7.40 -1.51
CA ASN A 32 5.35 8.18 -0.59
C ASN A 32 6.04 9.37 -1.29
N GLY A 33 6.38 9.23 -2.57
CA GLY A 33 6.95 10.30 -3.37
C GLY A 33 5.99 11.48 -3.53
N TYR A 34 4.72 11.20 -3.84
CA TYR A 34 3.69 12.23 -3.96
C TYR A 34 3.33 12.89 -2.64
N LEU A 35 3.27 12.12 -1.56
CA LEU A 35 2.84 12.63 -0.26
C LEU A 35 3.95 13.33 0.52
N GLY A 36 5.20 13.29 0.02
CA GLY A 36 6.36 13.94 0.65
C GLY A 36 6.77 13.35 2.00
N GLN A 37 6.08 12.32 2.48
CA GLN A 37 6.31 11.64 3.74
C GLN A 37 6.04 10.13 3.62
N LYS A 38 6.62 9.35 4.53
CA LYS A 38 6.55 7.89 4.51
C LYS A 38 5.28 7.40 5.20
N VAL A 39 4.15 7.45 4.50
CA VAL A 39 2.86 6.93 5.01
C VAL A 39 2.60 5.47 4.65
N ALA A 40 3.13 5.00 3.51
CA ALA A 40 2.92 3.66 3.01
C ALA A 40 4.17 2.81 3.21
N ALA A 41 4.00 1.64 3.83
CA ALA A 41 5.10 0.72 4.07
C ALA A 41 5.66 0.13 2.76
N VAL A 42 6.98 0.18 2.58
CA VAL A 42 7.67 -0.39 1.40
C VAL A 42 8.41 -1.66 1.83
N SER A 43 8.16 -2.79 1.16
CA SER A 43 8.96 -4.01 1.31
C SER A 43 9.05 -4.76 0.00
N ILE A 44 10.18 -5.46 -0.20
CA ILE A 44 10.45 -6.31 -1.36
C ILE A 44 9.66 -7.63 -1.35
N LYS A 45 8.82 -7.86 -0.34
CA LYS A 45 8.02 -9.08 -0.21
C LYS A 45 6.54 -8.83 -0.53
N PRO A 46 5.86 -9.83 -1.12
CA PRO A 46 4.41 -9.79 -1.26
C PRO A 46 3.71 -9.65 0.11
N GLN A 47 2.44 -9.20 0.09
CA GLN A 47 1.62 -9.01 1.30
C GLN A 47 2.12 -7.90 2.25
N THR A 48 2.74 -6.86 1.69
CA THR A 48 3.19 -5.69 2.45
C THR A 48 2.06 -4.76 2.87
N THR A 49 0.88 -4.77 2.23
CA THR A 49 -0.32 -4.02 2.67
C THR A 49 -1.46 -5.02 2.93
N ARG A 50 -2.21 -4.89 4.04
CA ARG A 50 -3.30 -5.84 4.43
C ARG A 50 -4.68 -5.19 4.61
N ARG A 51 -4.73 -3.88 4.72
CA ARG A 51 -5.95 -3.06 4.78
C ARG A 51 -5.87 -2.01 3.68
N ARG A 52 -6.99 -1.50 3.21
CA ARG A 52 -7.02 -0.29 2.37
C ARG A 52 -6.30 0.86 3.10
N GLN A 53 -5.35 1.51 2.44
CA GLN A 53 -4.73 2.73 2.95
C GLN A 53 -5.07 3.89 2.02
N LEU A 54 -5.56 5.01 2.57
CA LEU A 54 -5.73 6.23 1.78
C LEU A 54 -4.49 7.12 1.90
N GLY A 55 -3.94 7.46 0.74
CA GLY A 55 -3.01 8.55 0.58
C GLY A 55 -3.73 9.72 -0.06
N ILE A 56 -3.82 10.84 0.64
CA ILE A 56 -4.57 12.01 0.21
C ILE A 56 -3.57 13.06 -0.24
N LEU A 57 -3.61 13.39 -1.53
CA LEU A 57 -2.84 14.49 -2.11
C LEU A 57 -3.80 15.62 -2.45
N THR A 58 -3.70 16.73 -1.74
CA THR A 58 -4.47 17.95 -2.00
C THR A 58 -3.56 18.98 -2.68
N THR A 59 -4.02 19.50 -3.82
CA THR A 59 -3.45 20.63 -4.55
C THR A 59 -4.49 21.76 -4.62
N GLU A 60 -4.08 22.92 -5.15
CA GLU A 60 -4.99 24.06 -5.34
C GLU A 60 -6.16 23.73 -6.28
N ASP A 61 -5.96 22.82 -7.22
CA ASP A 61 -6.88 22.48 -8.30
C ASP A 61 -7.47 21.06 -8.20
N ALA A 62 -6.97 20.22 -7.29
CA ALA A 62 -7.46 18.85 -7.14
C ALA A 62 -7.27 18.22 -5.75
N GLN A 63 -8.11 17.23 -5.42
CA GLN A 63 -7.86 16.30 -4.32
C GLN A 63 -7.89 14.85 -4.82
N ILE A 64 -6.73 14.20 -4.78
CA ILE A 64 -6.54 12.83 -5.25
C ILE A 64 -6.47 11.91 -4.04
N ILE A 65 -7.43 10.99 -3.92
CA ILE A 65 -7.45 10.00 -2.85
C ILE A 65 -6.93 8.68 -3.40
N PHE A 66 -5.62 8.48 -3.29
CA PHE A 66 -4.98 7.23 -3.65
C PHE A 66 -5.43 6.13 -2.70
N VAL A 67 -5.89 5.03 -3.28
CA VAL A 67 -6.25 3.82 -2.56
C VAL A 67 -5.14 2.80 -2.80
N ASP A 68 -4.23 2.65 -1.83
CA ASP A 68 -3.27 1.54 -1.88
C ASP A 68 -4.02 0.26 -1.57
N THR A 69 -4.10 -0.59 -2.59
CA THR A 69 -4.73 -1.89 -2.46
C THR A 69 -3.68 -2.93 -2.08
N PRO A 70 -3.97 -3.81 -1.10
CA PRO A 70 -3.24 -5.05 -0.97
C PRO A 70 -3.16 -5.75 -2.33
N GLY A 71 -1.99 -6.30 -2.69
CA GLY A 71 -1.89 -7.12 -3.90
C GLY A 71 -2.94 -8.24 -3.85
N LEU A 72 -3.69 -8.44 -4.94
CA LEU A 72 -4.60 -9.57 -5.04
C LEU A 72 -3.78 -10.86 -4.89
N HIS A 73 -4.26 -11.83 -4.10
CA HIS A 73 -3.50 -13.05 -3.79
C HIS A 73 -4.38 -14.32 -3.85
N LYS A 74 -3.85 -15.36 -4.50
CA LYS A 74 -4.41 -16.72 -4.50
C LYS A 74 -4.06 -17.47 -3.20
N GLY A 75 -4.59 -17.02 -2.06
CA GLY A 75 -4.36 -17.65 -0.75
C GLY A 75 -5.61 -18.35 -0.20
N GLY A 76 -5.46 -19.52 0.44
CA GLY A 76 -6.57 -20.31 0.99
C GLY A 76 -7.00 -19.98 2.44
N TYR A 77 -6.55 -18.86 3.02
CA TYR A 77 -6.87 -18.46 4.40
C TYR A 77 -8.02 -17.45 4.44
N LYS A 78 -8.77 -17.37 5.56
CA LYS A 78 -9.82 -16.35 5.75
C LYS A 78 -9.27 -14.92 5.62
N LEU A 79 -8.05 -14.67 6.12
CA LEU A 79 -7.35 -13.39 5.92
C LEU A 79 -7.15 -13.08 4.42
N SER A 80 -6.85 -14.08 3.59
CA SER A 80 -6.68 -13.89 2.14
C SER A 80 -8.00 -13.48 1.49
N ASN A 81 -9.12 -14.04 1.94
CA ASN A 81 -10.45 -13.63 1.46
C ASN A 81 -10.76 -12.18 1.82
N PHE A 82 -10.47 -11.75 3.06
CA PHE A 82 -10.63 -10.36 3.47
C PHE A 82 -9.75 -9.41 2.64
N ILE A 83 -8.46 -9.74 2.47
CA ILE A 83 -7.52 -8.97 1.65
C ILE A 83 -8.03 -8.82 0.21
N ASN A 84 -8.56 -9.90 -0.38
CA ASN A 84 -9.13 -9.87 -1.72
C ASN A 84 -10.44 -9.07 -1.78
N GLN A 85 -11.27 -9.12 -0.73
CA GLN A 85 -12.50 -8.31 -0.63
C GLN A 85 -12.18 -6.82 -0.54
N GLU A 86 -11.20 -6.43 0.28
CA GLU A 86 -10.72 -5.04 0.37
C GLU A 86 -10.23 -4.51 -0.98
N ALA A 87 -9.44 -5.31 -1.71
CA ALA A 87 -9.01 -4.97 -3.06
C ALA A 87 -10.21 -4.89 -4.03
N CYS A 88 -11.21 -5.76 -3.92
CA CYS A 88 -12.44 -5.67 -4.71
C CYS A 88 -13.24 -4.40 -4.45
N TYR A 89 -13.44 -4.01 -3.19
CA TYR A 89 -14.17 -2.78 -2.87
C TYR A 89 -13.43 -1.53 -3.38
N ALA A 90 -12.10 -1.50 -3.23
CA ALA A 90 -11.29 -0.43 -3.78
C ALA A 90 -11.39 -0.31 -5.31
N LEU A 91 -11.55 -1.42 -6.03
CA LEU A 91 -11.76 -1.43 -7.48
C LEU A 91 -13.13 -0.91 -7.90
N MET A 92 -14.18 -1.23 -7.13
CA MET A 92 -15.56 -0.86 -7.46
C MET A 92 -15.86 0.63 -7.23
N ASP A 93 -15.22 1.23 -6.22
CA ASP A 93 -15.46 2.63 -5.83
C ASP A 93 -14.46 3.62 -6.44
N ALA A 94 -13.50 3.16 -7.24
CA ALA A 94 -12.50 4.03 -7.86
C ALA A 94 -13.06 4.79 -9.07
N ASP A 95 -12.76 6.09 -9.14
CA ASP A 95 -13.00 6.93 -10.31
C ASP A 95 -11.95 6.64 -11.41
N LEU A 96 -10.72 6.30 -11.00
CA LEU A 96 -9.61 5.95 -11.88
C LEU A 96 -8.79 4.79 -11.32
N ILE A 97 -8.36 3.87 -12.19
CA ILE A 97 -7.41 2.80 -11.86
C ILE A 97 -6.04 3.13 -12.43
N LEU A 98 -5.02 3.15 -11.58
CA LEU A 98 -3.61 3.17 -11.98
C LEU A 98 -3.09 1.73 -12.00
N PHE A 99 -2.93 1.17 -13.19
CA PHE A 99 -2.35 -0.16 -13.35
C PHE A 99 -0.84 -0.04 -13.50
N MET A 100 -0.11 -0.23 -12.41
CA MET A 100 1.33 -0.01 -12.33
C MET A 100 2.12 -1.30 -12.54
N VAL A 101 3.09 -1.26 -13.45
CA VAL A 101 3.90 -2.43 -13.85
C VAL A 101 5.39 -2.13 -13.83
N ASP A 102 6.21 -3.19 -13.83
CA ASP A 102 7.66 -3.08 -14.01
C ASP A 102 8.00 -3.20 -15.51
N VAL A 103 8.30 -2.09 -16.17
CA VAL A 103 8.56 -2.05 -17.61
C VAL A 103 9.91 -2.67 -17.99
N SER A 104 10.77 -2.97 -17.01
CA SER A 104 12.01 -3.70 -17.26
C SER A 104 11.77 -5.20 -17.52
N GLN A 105 10.51 -5.67 -17.45
CA GLN A 105 10.12 -7.06 -17.61
C GLN A 105 8.89 -7.16 -18.51
N LEU A 106 8.74 -8.29 -19.22
CA LEU A 106 7.49 -8.64 -19.91
C LEU A 106 6.40 -9.02 -18.89
N PRO A 107 5.10 -8.89 -19.25
CA PRO A 107 4.01 -9.30 -18.38
C PRO A 107 4.11 -10.78 -18.01
N ASP A 108 4.03 -11.08 -16.71
CA ASP A 108 4.00 -12.44 -16.20
C ASP A 108 2.57 -12.92 -15.90
N GLU A 109 2.43 -14.05 -15.20
CA GLU A 109 1.13 -14.60 -14.84
C GLU A 109 0.39 -13.73 -13.82
N ASP A 110 1.10 -13.06 -12.90
CA ASP A 110 0.49 -12.20 -11.89
C ASP A 110 -0.07 -10.92 -12.55
N ASP A 111 0.68 -10.32 -13.50
CA ASP A 111 0.22 -9.17 -14.26
C ASP A 111 -1.05 -9.50 -15.07
N ARG A 112 -1.07 -10.65 -15.75
CA ARG A 112 -2.23 -11.11 -16.55
C ARG A 112 -3.44 -11.42 -15.69
N TRP A 113 -3.23 -12.06 -14.55
CA TRP A 113 -4.33 -12.36 -13.64
C TRP A 113 -4.91 -11.08 -13.02
N LEU A 114 -4.08 -10.12 -12.59
CA LEU A 114 -4.56 -8.81 -12.14
C LEU A 114 -5.37 -8.10 -13.22
N ALA A 115 -4.91 -8.15 -14.46
CA ALA A 115 -5.65 -7.59 -15.59
C ALA A 115 -7.03 -8.25 -15.75
N GLN A 116 -7.11 -9.59 -15.68
CA GLN A 116 -8.39 -10.31 -15.72
C GLN A 116 -9.35 -9.87 -14.60
N GLU A 117 -8.85 -9.77 -13.37
CA GLU A 117 -9.67 -9.34 -12.23
C GLU A 117 -10.21 -7.91 -12.42
N VAL A 118 -9.39 -7.00 -12.97
CA VAL A 118 -9.83 -5.63 -13.32
C VAL A 118 -10.86 -5.64 -14.43
N ALA A 119 -10.67 -6.47 -15.47
CA ALA A 119 -11.61 -6.59 -16.57
C ALA A 119 -12.98 -7.09 -16.10
N GLU A 120 -13.01 -8.05 -15.17
CA GLU A 120 -14.24 -8.62 -14.61
C GLU A 120 -14.95 -7.67 -13.63
N LYS A 121 -14.19 -6.98 -12.76
CA LYS A 121 -14.75 -6.26 -11.61
C LYS A 121 -14.90 -4.76 -11.81
N ALA A 122 -14.11 -4.17 -12.70
CA ALA A 122 -14.05 -2.73 -12.93
C ALA A 122 -14.09 -2.39 -14.42
N GLN A 123 -14.94 -3.10 -15.19
CA GLN A 123 -15.02 -2.96 -16.64
C GLN A 123 -15.29 -1.51 -17.10
N LYS A 124 -16.09 -0.75 -16.34
CA LYS A 124 -16.50 0.63 -16.70
C LYS A 124 -15.55 1.73 -16.20
N THR A 125 -14.70 1.43 -15.23
CA THR A 125 -13.76 2.40 -14.66
C THR A 125 -12.65 2.70 -15.65
N GLN A 126 -12.17 3.94 -15.74
CA GLN A 126 -11.04 4.28 -16.61
C GLN A 126 -9.75 3.67 -16.03
N LYS A 127 -8.85 3.20 -16.91
CA LYS A 127 -7.55 2.62 -16.51
C LYS A 127 -6.41 3.37 -17.17
N LEU A 128 -5.43 3.79 -16.38
CA LEU A 128 -4.19 4.39 -16.82
C LEU A 128 -3.04 3.41 -16.60
N LEU A 129 -2.29 3.08 -17.66
CA LEU A 129 -1.13 2.21 -17.56
C LEU A 129 0.08 3.00 -17.07
N VAL A 130 0.69 2.58 -15.96
CA VAL A 130 1.87 3.23 -15.37
C VAL A 130 3.07 2.30 -15.50
N LEU A 131 3.96 2.62 -16.44
CA LEU A 131 5.15 1.85 -16.80
C LEU A 131 6.33 2.31 -15.93
N ASN A 132 6.50 1.68 -14.76
CA ASN A 132 7.52 2.08 -13.79
C ASN A 132 8.86 1.40 -14.03
N LYS A 133 9.90 1.94 -13.38
CA LYS A 133 11.30 1.47 -13.37
C LYS A 133 12.01 1.65 -14.72
N THR A 134 11.69 2.73 -15.42
CA THR A 134 12.40 3.13 -16.64
C THR A 134 13.89 3.38 -16.43
N ASP A 135 14.34 3.56 -15.19
CA ASP A 135 15.77 3.65 -14.83
C ASP A 135 16.52 2.32 -14.97
N ARG A 136 15.82 1.19 -15.12
CA ARG A 136 16.42 -0.16 -15.18
C ARG A 136 16.50 -0.76 -16.58
N VAL A 137 16.00 -0.05 -17.59
CA VAL A 137 15.83 -0.60 -18.94
C VAL A 137 16.02 0.49 -19.99
N ASP A 138 16.63 0.14 -21.11
CA ASP A 138 16.77 1.05 -22.25
C ASP A 138 15.42 1.37 -22.88
N SER A 139 15.28 2.59 -23.39
CA SER A 139 14.03 3.10 -23.97
C SER A 139 13.42 2.19 -25.06
N THR A 140 14.24 1.61 -25.93
CA THR A 140 13.79 0.69 -26.98
C THR A 140 13.16 -0.57 -26.40
N VAL A 141 13.77 -1.16 -25.37
CA VAL A 141 13.27 -2.37 -24.71
C VAL A 141 12.04 -2.05 -23.87
N ALA A 142 12.03 -0.88 -23.21
CA ALA A 142 10.87 -0.41 -22.46
C ALA A 142 9.63 -0.26 -23.36
N GLU A 143 9.80 0.32 -24.56
CA GLU A 143 8.71 0.46 -25.52
C GLU A 143 8.21 -0.90 -26.02
N GLN A 144 9.11 -1.84 -26.32
CA GLN A 144 8.73 -3.20 -26.71
C GLN A 144 7.93 -3.91 -25.61
N ASN A 145 8.38 -3.83 -24.36
CA ASN A 145 7.67 -4.43 -23.22
C ASN A 145 6.32 -3.74 -22.97
N ALA A 146 6.26 -2.41 -23.14
CA ALA A 146 5.04 -1.64 -22.96
C ALA A 146 3.93 -2.10 -23.91
N LEU A 147 4.25 -2.44 -25.16
CA LEU A 147 3.26 -2.98 -26.11
C LEU A 147 2.60 -4.26 -25.57
N ALA A 148 3.36 -5.15 -24.92
CA ALA A 148 2.79 -6.36 -24.33
C ALA A 148 1.86 -6.07 -23.14
N TYR A 149 2.10 -5.00 -22.38
CA TYR A 149 1.21 -4.59 -21.29
C TYR A 149 -0.07 -3.92 -21.80
N VAL A 150 0.01 -3.13 -22.88
CA VAL A 150 -1.15 -2.47 -23.49
C VAL A 150 -2.21 -3.49 -23.92
N GLU A 151 -1.80 -4.68 -24.36
CA GLU A 151 -2.72 -5.75 -24.77
C GLU A 151 -3.49 -6.41 -23.59
N LEU A 152 -3.16 -6.10 -22.33
CA LEU A 152 -3.80 -6.74 -21.18
C LEU A 152 -5.20 -6.18 -20.87
N LEU A 153 -5.41 -4.88 -21.10
CA LEU A 153 -6.62 -4.15 -20.76
C LEU A 153 -6.82 -2.97 -21.72
N ASP A 154 -8.04 -2.45 -21.76
CA ASP A 154 -8.32 -1.17 -22.42
C ASP A 154 -7.88 0.00 -21.54
N PHE A 155 -6.72 0.58 -21.88
CA PHE A 155 -6.13 1.72 -21.18
C PHE A 155 -6.42 3.02 -21.92
N VAL A 156 -6.77 4.07 -21.19
CA VAL A 156 -7.04 5.39 -21.77
C VAL A 156 -5.76 6.12 -22.17
N ASP A 157 -4.63 5.75 -21.57
CA ASP A 157 -3.30 6.29 -21.84
C ASP A 157 -2.21 5.41 -21.18
N ARG A 158 -0.94 5.70 -21.46
CA ARG A 158 0.22 5.07 -20.81
C ARG A 158 1.28 6.11 -20.46
N ILE A 159 1.79 6.05 -19.21
CA ILE A 159 2.81 6.99 -18.72
C ILE A 159 4.04 6.22 -18.25
N TYR A 160 5.20 6.65 -18.70
CA TYR A 160 6.51 6.12 -18.31
C TYR A 160 7.06 6.87 -17.10
N ILE A 161 7.40 6.15 -16.03
CA ILE A 161 7.94 6.77 -14.82
C ILE A 161 9.13 5.99 -14.23
N SER A 162 9.86 6.68 -13.37
CA SER A 162 10.72 6.08 -12.37
C SER A 162 10.33 6.60 -10.99
N ALA A 163 9.68 5.76 -10.20
CA ALA A 163 9.24 6.10 -8.85
C ALA A 163 10.43 6.49 -7.95
N ILE A 164 11.62 5.93 -8.20
CA ILE A 164 12.82 6.18 -7.38
C ILE A 164 13.60 7.43 -7.80
N THR A 165 13.60 7.79 -9.09
CA THR A 165 14.29 9.00 -9.58
C THR A 165 13.36 10.17 -9.83
N THR A 166 12.08 10.04 -9.46
CA THR A 166 10.97 10.99 -9.67
C THR A 166 10.66 11.37 -11.12
N ARG A 167 11.42 10.84 -12.10
CA ARG A 167 11.19 11.08 -13.52
C ARG A 167 9.78 10.66 -13.93
N GLY A 168 9.06 11.58 -14.58
CA GLY A 168 7.73 11.35 -15.14
C GLY A 168 6.58 11.42 -14.12
N GLN A 169 6.85 11.61 -12.82
CA GLN A 169 5.81 11.69 -11.80
C GLN A 169 4.89 12.91 -11.98
N ASP A 170 5.43 14.06 -12.39
CA ASP A 170 4.62 15.26 -12.65
C ASP A 170 3.67 15.06 -13.83
N ALA A 171 4.15 14.41 -14.90
CA ALA A 171 3.34 14.07 -16.06
C ALA A 171 2.24 13.07 -15.71
N LEU A 172 2.55 12.06 -14.88
CA LEU A 172 1.57 11.13 -14.34
C LEU A 172 0.52 11.87 -13.50
N LEU A 173 0.95 12.73 -12.58
CA LEU A 173 0.05 13.47 -11.70
C LEU A 173 -0.91 14.36 -12.48
N LYS A 174 -0.37 15.14 -13.43
CA LYS A 174 -1.18 15.95 -14.33
C LYS A 174 -2.21 15.11 -15.08
N ARG A 175 -1.80 13.95 -15.60
CA ARG A 175 -2.70 13.06 -16.34
C ARG A 175 -3.79 12.47 -15.45
N VAL A 176 -3.47 12.16 -14.19
CA VAL A 176 -4.46 11.74 -13.19
C VAL A 176 -5.50 12.83 -12.96
N ILE A 177 -5.07 14.08 -12.72
CA ILE A 177 -5.98 15.22 -12.49
C ILE A 177 -6.92 15.43 -13.68
N GLU A 178 -6.40 15.36 -14.92
CA GLU A 178 -7.21 15.49 -16.14
C GLU A 178 -8.29 14.41 -16.28
N LEU A 179 -8.01 13.19 -15.80
CA LEU A 179 -8.91 12.05 -15.88
C LEU A 179 -9.92 12.00 -14.73
N LEU A 180 -9.67 12.72 -13.63
CA LEU A 180 -10.60 12.75 -12.50
C LEU A 180 -11.87 13.58 -12.84
N PRO A 181 -13.02 13.20 -12.25
CA PRO A 181 -14.22 14.01 -12.34
C PRO A 181 -14.05 15.32 -11.56
N GLU A 182 -14.89 16.29 -11.88
CA GLU A 182 -15.08 17.44 -10.98
C GLU A 182 -15.82 16.98 -9.73
N GLY A 183 -15.45 17.52 -8.57
CA GLY A 183 -16.09 17.16 -7.32
C GLY A 183 -15.62 17.99 -6.14
N PRO A 184 -16.18 17.77 -4.96
CA PRO A 184 -15.80 18.49 -3.76
C PRO A 184 -14.46 18.02 -3.21
N GLN A 185 -13.83 18.86 -2.41
CA GLN A 185 -12.80 18.41 -1.50
C GLN A 185 -13.44 17.51 -0.41
N TYR A 186 -12.97 16.27 -0.31
CA TYR A 186 -13.48 15.26 0.64
C TYR A 186 -12.82 15.35 2.02
N PHE A 187 -11.54 15.77 2.06
CA PHE A 187 -10.71 15.82 3.26
C PHE A 187 -10.05 17.20 3.44
N PRO A 188 -9.73 17.65 4.67
CA PRO A 188 -8.98 18.89 4.92
C PRO A 188 -7.65 18.99 4.17
N ASP A 189 -7.16 20.21 3.93
CA ASP A 189 -5.94 20.49 3.15
C ASP A 189 -4.67 19.84 3.74
N ASP A 190 -4.60 19.73 5.06
CA ASP A 190 -3.46 19.19 5.80
C ASP A 190 -3.52 17.67 6.00
N GLN A 191 -4.63 17.03 5.62
CA GLN A 191 -4.80 15.60 5.80
C GLN A 191 -4.12 14.82 4.67
N ILE A 192 -3.03 14.13 5.00
CA ILE A 192 -2.24 13.34 4.04
C ILE A 192 -2.66 11.85 4.04
N THR A 193 -3.27 11.37 5.12
CA THR A 193 -3.77 9.99 5.24
C THR A 193 -5.01 9.94 6.13
N ASP A 194 -5.86 8.94 5.94
CA ASP A 194 -7.01 8.64 6.81
C ASP A 194 -6.63 7.77 8.02
N ILE A 195 -5.35 7.42 8.14
CA ILE A 195 -4.84 6.44 9.09
C ILE A 195 -4.22 7.12 10.33
N TYR A 196 -4.56 6.63 11.52
CA TYR A 196 -3.87 7.01 12.76
C TYR A 196 -2.38 6.61 12.72
N GLU A 197 -1.47 7.48 13.17
CA GLU A 197 -0.01 7.24 13.19
C GLU A 197 0.40 5.90 13.83
N ARG A 198 -0.40 5.44 14.81
CA ARG A 198 -0.31 4.10 15.41
C ARG A 198 -0.30 2.98 14.36
N ASN A 199 -1.23 3.02 13.42
CA ASN A 199 -1.41 1.99 12.40
C ASN A 199 -0.26 2.06 11.37
N ILE A 200 0.22 3.27 11.05
CA ILE A 200 1.41 3.44 10.20
C ILE A 200 2.61 2.76 10.87
N ALA A 201 2.80 2.97 12.18
CA ALA A 201 3.84 2.29 12.95
C ALA A 201 3.69 0.76 12.94
N GLU A 202 2.47 0.22 13.02
CA GLU A 202 2.23 -1.23 12.85
C GLU A 202 2.75 -1.74 11.50
N ASP A 203 2.46 -1.01 10.43
CA ASP A 203 2.84 -1.38 9.06
C ASP A 203 4.34 -1.23 8.80
N LEU A 204 5.01 -0.22 9.35
CA LEU A 204 6.47 -0.07 9.28
C LEU A 204 7.20 -1.20 10.03
N ILE A 205 6.75 -1.53 11.24
CA ILE A 205 7.29 -2.68 12.00
C ILE A 205 7.09 -3.98 11.23
N ARG A 206 5.89 -4.18 10.68
CA ARG A 206 5.56 -5.38 9.90
C ARG A 206 6.40 -5.47 8.63
N SER A 207 6.56 -4.38 7.89
CA SER A 207 7.38 -4.31 6.67
C SER A 207 8.84 -4.65 6.94
N THR A 208 9.38 -4.11 8.03
CA THR A 208 10.72 -4.44 8.49
C THR A 208 10.84 -5.94 8.84
N ALA A 209 9.85 -6.50 9.51
CA ALA A 209 9.80 -7.93 9.81
C ALA A 209 9.67 -8.79 8.54
N LEU A 210 8.88 -8.35 7.55
CA LEU A 210 8.82 -8.99 6.23
C LEU A 210 10.22 -9.05 5.60
N THR A 211 11.00 -7.99 5.70
CA THR A 211 12.34 -7.91 5.12
C THR A 211 13.31 -8.92 5.73
N PHE A 212 13.32 -9.07 7.06
CA PHE A 212 14.32 -9.89 7.75
C PHE A 212 13.94 -11.35 8.00
N LEU A 213 12.65 -11.63 8.19
CA LEU A 213 12.18 -13.01 8.39
C LEU A 213 12.23 -13.78 7.07
N ARG A 214 12.18 -15.10 7.07
CA ARG A 214 12.25 -15.93 5.85
C ARG A 214 11.13 -16.96 5.82
N ASP A 215 11.00 -17.61 4.66
CA ASP A 215 10.05 -18.70 4.43
C ASP A 215 8.61 -18.25 4.73
N GLU A 216 7.82 -19.07 5.45
CA GLU A 216 6.43 -18.80 5.75
C GLU A 216 6.22 -17.86 6.96
N VAL A 217 7.25 -17.65 7.78
CA VAL A 217 7.18 -16.92 9.06
C VAL A 217 6.64 -15.50 8.91
N PRO A 218 7.12 -14.66 7.96
CA PRO A 218 6.62 -13.30 7.80
C PRO A 218 5.11 -13.22 7.48
N TYR A 219 4.58 -14.18 6.74
CA TYR A 219 3.15 -14.17 6.35
C TYR A 219 2.22 -14.58 7.50
N GLY A 220 2.74 -15.27 8.52
CA GLY A 220 2.02 -15.61 9.76
C GLY A 220 2.17 -14.58 10.89
N LEU A 221 2.82 -13.44 10.61
CA LEU A 221 3.02 -12.37 11.58
C LEU A 221 1.90 -11.33 11.48
N TYR A 222 1.38 -10.90 12.62
CA TYR A 222 0.54 -9.71 12.78
C TYR A 222 1.20 -8.76 13.78
N VAL A 223 1.13 -7.46 13.54
CA VAL A 223 1.70 -6.45 14.44
C VAL A 223 0.55 -5.62 14.99
N ARG A 224 0.57 -5.42 16.30
CA ARG A 224 -0.36 -4.55 17.01
C ARG A 224 0.44 -3.56 17.85
N VAL A 225 0.21 -2.27 17.70
CA VAL A 225 0.73 -1.27 18.63
C VAL A 225 -0.22 -1.20 19.82
N ASP A 226 0.31 -1.42 21.02
CA ASP A 226 -0.41 -1.41 22.29
C ASP A 226 -0.45 0.02 22.88
N ASP A 227 0.71 0.67 22.93
CA ASP A 227 0.87 2.05 23.39
C ASP A 227 1.52 2.91 22.30
N TYR A 228 1.03 4.13 22.16
CA TYR A 228 1.59 5.18 21.29
C TYR A 228 1.42 6.51 22.03
N LYS A 229 2.49 7.01 22.66
CA LYS A 229 2.44 8.14 23.60
C LYS A 229 3.66 9.03 23.43
N LEU A 230 3.45 10.32 23.15
CA LEU A 230 4.50 11.33 23.24
C LEU A 230 4.82 11.60 24.72
N ARG A 231 6.09 11.45 25.12
CA ARG A 231 6.55 11.75 26.49
C ARG A 231 7.06 13.18 26.58
N GLU A 232 7.23 13.66 27.82
CA GLU A 232 7.64 15.05 28.13
C GLU A 232 8.96 15.50 27.47
N ASN A 233 9.83 14.58 27.07
CA ASN A 233 11.10 14.87 26.39
C ASN A 233 11.01 14.84 24.86
N ASP A 234 9.80 15.00 24.29
CA ASP A 234 9.50 14.84 22.85
C ASP A 234 9.86 13.46 22.28
N VAL A 235 10.05 12.47 23.15
CA VAL A 235 10.32 11.07 22.78
C VAL A 235 9.01 10.33 22.65
N LEU A 236 8.76 9.79 21.47
CA LEU A 236 7.60 8.96 21.19
C LEU A 236 7.83 7.54 21.73
N TYR A 237 7.03 7.14 22.72
CA TYR A 237 7.02 5.79 23.27
C TYR A 237 6.02 4.91 22.53
N ILE A 238 6.53 3.83 21.94
CA ILE A 238 5.75 2.84 21.23
C ILE A 238 6.02 1.47 21.83
N HIS A 239 4.97 0.81 22.30
CA HIS A 239 5.02 -0.60 22.69
C HIS A 239 4.14 -1.39 21.73
N ALA A 240 4.70 -2.43 21.09
CA ALA A 240 4.01 -3.23 20.11
C ALA A 240 4.18 -4.74 20.33
N THR A 241 3.10 -5.48 20.09
CA THR A 241 3.06 -6.94 20.13
C THR A 241 3.09 -7.53 18.72
N LEU A 242 4.11 -8.33 18.45
CA LEU A 242 4.25 -9.22 17.30
C LEU A 242 3.53 -10.54 17.58
N ILE A 243 2.40 -10.76 16.93
CA ILE A 243 1.56 -11.95 17.05
C ILE A 243 1.94 -12.96 15.97
N VAL A 244 2.23 -14.20 16.36
CA VAL A 244 2.56 -15.30 15.44
C VAL A 244 1.67 -16.52 15.67
N ASP A 245 1.50 -17.34 14.63
CA ASP A 245 0.62 -18.51 14.66
C ASP A 245 1.11 -19.70 15.51
N ARG A 246 2.42 -19.86 15.69
CA ARG A 246 3.01 -21.08 16.29
C ARG A 246 4.25 -20.75 17.12
N GLU A 247 4.55 -21.58 18.12
CA GLU A 247 5.69 -21.36 19.01
C GLU A 247 7.04 -21.42 18.27
N SER A 248 7.16 -22.25 17.23
CA SER A 248 8.35 -22.28 16.37
C SER A 248 8.62 -20.91 15.72
N HIS A 249 7.59 -20.22 15.24
CA HIS A 249 7.71 -18.90 14.64
C HIS A 249 8.15 -17.85 15.66
N LYS A 250 7.66 -17.95 16.91
CA LYS A 250 8.08 -17.05 17.98
C LYS A 250 9.59 -17.15 18.22
N GLY A 251 10.14 -18.36 18.24
CA GLY A 251 11.58 -18.58 18.34
C GLY A 251 12.37 -17.92 17.20
N ILE A 252 11.85 -18.00 15.97
CA ILE A 252 12.47 -17.38 14.78
C ILE A 252 12.41 -15.85 14.84
N VAL A 253 11.26 -15.28 15.22
CA VAL A 253 11.07 -13.82 15.35
C VAL A 253 11.97 -13.23 16.44
N ILE A 254 12.14 -13.93 17.56
CA ILE A 254 13.06 -13.50 18.63
C ILE A 254 14.51 -13.65 18.15
N GLY A 255 14.85 -14.77 17.53
CA GLY A 255 16.21 -15.11 17.14
C GLY A 255 17.10 -15.49 18.32
N ARG A 256 18.29 -16.04 18.03
CA ARG A 256 19.23 -16.48 19.07
C ARG A 256 19.66 -15.28 19.93
N GLY A 257 19.36 -15.32 21.22
CA GLY A 257 19.67 -14.22 22.15
C GLY A 257 18.94 -12.91 21.86
N GLY A 258 17.80 -12.95 21.15
CA GLY A 258 17.05 -11.73 20.79
C GLY A 258 17.62 -10.97 19.59
N SER A 259 18.53 -11.56 18.82
CA SER A 259 19.21 -10.87 17.72
C SER A 259 18.25 -10.42 16.61
N MET A 260 17.27 -11.25 16.25
CA MET A 260 16.35 -10.97 15.15
C MET A 260 15.35 -9.86 15.53
N ILE A 261 14.73 -9.96 16.71
CA ILE A 261 13.80 -8.93 17.17
C ILE A 261 14.50 -7.58 17.38
N LYS A 262 15.77 -7.59 17.82
CA LYS A 262 16.58 -6.37 17.94
C LYS A 262 16.86 -5.75 16.57
N GLN A 263 17.15 -6.56 15.55
CA GLN A 263 17.34 -6.09 14.18
C GLN A 263 16.06 -5.47 13.61
N ILE A 264 14.91 -6.13 13.79
CA ILE A 264 13.60 -5.60 13.40
C ILE A 264 13.31 -4.28 14.12
N SER A 265 13.45 -4.25 15.45
CA SER A 265 13.24 -3.04 16.25
C SER A 265 14.13 -1.89 15.79
N THR A 266 15.41 -2.15 15.52
CA THR A 266 16.37 -1.09 15.15
C THR A 266 15.99 -0.40 13.85
N VAL A 267 15.60 -1.16 12.83
CA VAL A 267 15.22 -0.61 11.53
C VAL A 267 13.85 0.04 11.59
N ALA A 268 12.85 -0.64 12.16
CA ALA A 268 11.50 -0.09 12.29
C ALA A 268 11.49 1.22 13.09
N ARG A 269 12.28 1.30 14.17
CA ARG A 269 12.43 2.53 14.97
C ARG A 269 12.90 3.70 14.12
N ARG A 270 13.90 3.50 13.24
CA ARG A 270 14.39 4.56 12.34
C ARG A 270 13.33 5.00 11.35
N GLU A 271 12.60 4.07 10.75
CA GLU A 271 11.52 4.42 9.82
C GLU A 271 10.40 5.20 10.50
N ILE A 272 10.09 4.88 11.76
CA ILE A 272 9.08 5.61 12.54
C ILE A 272 9.62 6.97 12.98
N GLU A 273 10.91 7.11 13.31
CA GLU A 273 11.54 8.42 13.58
C GLU A 273 11.45 9.34 12.36
N GLU A 274 11.73 8.81 11.16
CA GLU A 274 11.59 9.55 9.90
C GLU A 274 10.15 9.97 9.63
N MET A 275 9.18 9.09 9.89
CA MET A 275 7.75 9.36 9.66
C MET A 275 7.15 10.34 10.67
N SER A 276 7.47 10.18 11.96
CA SER A 276 6.88 11.00 13.04
C SER A 276 7.63 12.32 13.29
N GLY A 277 8.88 12.44 12.85
CA GLY A 277 9.73 13.58 13.17
C GLY A 277 10.21 13.64 14.64
N ASN A 278 9.82 12.66 15.47
CA ASN A 278 10.23 12.56 16.87
C ASN A 278 11.25 11.44 17.09
N PRO A 279 12.17 11.56 18.07
CA PRO A 279 12.94 10.43 18.56
C PRO A 279 12.02 9.33 19.10
N VAL A 280 12.30 8.06 18.80
CA VAL A 280 11.41 6.94 19.16
C VAL A 280 12.07 5.98 20.14
N PHE A 281 11.34 5.62 21.19
CA PHE A 281 11.59 4.43 22.00
C PHE A 281 10.60 3.34 21.58
N LEU A 282 11.11 2.31 20.90
CA LEU A 282 10.31 1.19 20.38
C LEU A 282 10.56 -0.09 21.19
N GLU A 283 9.54 -0.55 21.90
CA GLU A 283 9.53 -1.82 22.62
C GLU A 283 8.70 -2.86 21.86
N LEU A 284 9.31 -4.01 21.55
CA LEU A 284 8.67 -5.10 20.82
C LEU A 284 8.55 -6.35 21.70
N LYS A 285 7.35 -6.93 21.75
CA LYS A 285 7.08 -8.21 22.42
C LYS A 285 6.54 -9.23 21.43
N VAL A 286 6.84 -10.52 21.59
CA VAL A 286 6.28 -11.59 20.75
C VAL A 286 5.27 -12.43 21.52
N LYS A 287 4.08 -12.61 20.95
CA LYS A 287 2.99 -13.42 21.51
C LYS A 287 2.55 -14.48 20.49
N VAL A 288 2.21 -15.67 20.97
CA VAL A 288 1.65 -16.73 20.12
C VAL A 288 0.13 -16.71 20.25
N VAL A 289 -0.57 -16.64 19.13
CA VAL A 289 -2.01 -16.87 19.01
C VAL A 289 -2.20 -17.92 17.93
N LYS A 290 -2.62 -19.12 18.35
CA LYS A 290 -2.65 -20.28 17.45
C LYS A 290 -3.66 -20.06 16.33
N ASN A 291 -3.21 -20.23 15.08
CA ASN A 291 -4.05 -20.21 13.88
C ASN A 291 -4.89 -18.92 13.73
N TRP A 292 -4.33 -17.77 14.13
CA TRP A 292 -5.08 -16.51 14.17
C TRP A 292 -5.58 -16.09 12.79
N ARG A 293 -4.86 -16.45 11.71
CA ARG A 293 -5.25 -16.17 10.31
C ARG A 293 -6.59 -16.78 9.88
N ASN A 294 -7.09 -17.77 10.62
CA ASN A 294 -8.39 -18.43 10.39
C ASN A 294 -9.40 -18.21 11.52
N ASP A 295 -9.00 -17.51 12.59
CA ASP A 295 -9.86 -17.21 13.73
C ASP A 295 -10.72 -15.98 13.43
N GLN A 296 -12.01 -16.18 13.22
CA GLN A 296 -12.94 -15.09 12.86
C GLN A 296 -13.11 -14.08 13.98
N ASN A 297 -13.04 -14.48 15.25
CA ASN A 297 -13.14 -13.55 16.37
C ASN A 297 -11.91 -12.64 16.41
N PHE A 298 -10.73 -13.21 16.19
CA PHE A 298 -9.50 -12.44 16.05
C PHE A 298 -9.60 -11.47 14.87
N LEU A 299 -9.98 -11.96 13.69
CA LEU A 299 -10.08 -11.13 12.50
C LEU A 299 -11.06 -9.97 12.68
N ARG A 300 -12.26 -10.19 13.24
CA ARG A 300 -13.22 -9.12 13.57
C ARG A 300 -12.68 -8.14 14.60
N GLN A 301 -12.12 -8.65 15.69
CA GLN A 301 -11.55 -7.82 16.78
C GLN A 301 -10.53 -6.82 16.24
N TYR A 302 -9.75 -7.21 15.23
CA TYR A 302 -8.70 -6.41 14.65
C TYR A 302 -9.06 -5.83 13.28
N GLY A 303 -10.34 -5.70 12.92
CA GLY A 303 -10.74 -5.04 11.67
C GLY A 303 -10.11 -5.67 10.41
N LEU A 304 -9.98 -7.00 10.42
CA LEU A 304 -9.55 -7.83 9.29
C LEU A 304 -10.71 -8.73 8.81
N SER A 305 -11.94 -8.25 8.98
CA SER A 305 -13.19 -8.89 8.58
C SER A 305 -14.25 -7.81 8.38
N HIS A 306 -15.17 -8.04 7.43
CA HIS A 306 -16.34 -7.17 7.20
C HIS A 306 -17.59 -7.59 7.98
N ASP A 307 -17.52 -8.71 8.72
CA ASP A 307 -18.65 -9.24 9.48
C ASP A 307 -18.73 -8.70 10.92
#